data_AF-A0A8T4UAC4-F1
#
_entry.id   AF-A0A8T4UAC4-F1
#
_cell.length_a   1.000
_cell.length_b   1.000
_cell.length_c   1.000
_cell.angle_alpha   90.00
_cell.angle_beta   90.00
_cell.angle_gamma   90.00
#
_symmetry.space_group_name_H-M   'P 1'
#
loop_
_entity.id
_entity.type
_entity.pdbx_description
1 polymer ?
#
loop_
_entity_poly.entity_id
_entity_poly.type
_entity_poly.pdbx_seq_one_letter_code
_entity_poly.pdbx_strand_id
1 'polypeptide(L)'
;MTYLYHRVPEKLHGKILYPLNQLKEHYPKLYNEELSKYKGREHILKDKIPILNCLWGEVLHFSIVNPSNIYSALREAGSKIQGKTKWYKIDPKKFEKIR
;
A
#
# COMPACT_ATOMS: atom_id res chain seq x y z
N MET A 1 -21.90 -3.39 0.43
CA MET A 1 -21.09 -2.14 0.39
C MET A 1 -19.66 -2.49 0.04
N THR A 2 -19.08 -1.82 -0.95
CA THR A 2 -17.68 -2.00 -1.36
C THR A 2 -16.78 -1.20 -0.42
N TYR A 3 -15.76 -1.84 0.15
CA TYR A 3 -14.77 -1.19 1.01
C TYR A 3 -13.39 -1.29 0.38
N LEU A 4 -12.53 -0.34 0.71
CA LEU A 4 -11.11 -0.39 0.40
C LEU A 4 -10.33 -0.75 1.65
N TYR A 5 -9.27 -1.54 1.47
CA TYR A 5 -8.45 -2.04 2.55
C TYR A 5 -6.99 -1.65 2.35
N HIS A 6 -6.35 -1.15 3.40
CA HIS A 6 -4.93 -0.82 3.41
C HIS A 6 -4.28 -1.44 4.65
N ARG A 7 -3.16 -2.14 4.47
CA ARG A 7 -2.43 -2.72 5.61
C ARG A 7 -1.86 -1.60 6.46
N VAL A 8 -2.03 -1.66 7.77
CA VAL A 8 -1.43 -0.69 8.69
C VAL A 8 0.09 -0.99 8.74
N PRO A 9 0.96 -0.01 8.45
CA PRO A 9 2.40 -0.18 8.63
C PRO A 9 2.73 -0.54 10.08
N GLU A 10 3.72 -1.40 10.30
CA GLU A 10 4.16 -1.77 11.65
C GLU A 10 4.69 -0.57 12.43
N LYS A 11 5.37 0.34 11.72
CA LYS A 11 5.86 1.63 12.22
C LYS A 11 5.13 2.75 11.49
N LEU A 12 3.90 3.03 11.90
CA LEU A 12 3.17 4.19 11.38
C LEU A 12 3.79 5.48 11.94
N HIS A 13 4.21 6.39 11.07
CA HIS A 13 4.71 7.71 11.43
C HIS A 13 3.71 8.79 11.00
N GLY A 14 3.34 9.69 11.91
CA GLY A 14 2.37 10.74 11.64
C GLY A 14 0.94 10.23 11.46
N LYS A 15 0.11 11.03 10.78
CA LYS A 15 -1.32 10.77 10.57
C LYS A 15 -1.73 10.71 9.09
N ILE A 16 -0.77 10.91 8.19
CA ILE A 16 -0.99 11.02 6.75
C ILE A 16 -0.25 9.87 6.07
N LEU A 17 -0.94 9.16 5.17
CA LEU A 17 -0.31 8.19 4.27
C LEU A 17 0.15 8.94 3.02
N TYR A 18 1.45 8.89 2.73
CA TYR A 18 2.04 9.50 1.55
C TYR A 18 2.44 8.41 0.54
N PRO A 19 2.29 8.65 -0.77
CA PRO A 19 2.98 7.86 -1.78
C PRO A 19 4.49 7.84 -1.56
N LEU A 20 5.17 6.79 -2.03
CA LEU A 20 6.59 6.59 -1.79
C LEU A 20 7.44 7.78 -2.29
N ASN A 21 7.11 8.35 -3.44
CA ASN A 21 7.86 9.48 -3.98
C ASN A 21 7.72 10.76 -3.12
N GLN A 22 6.54 10.97 -2.52
CA GLN A 22 6.31 12.11 -1.61
C GLN A 22 6.95 11.88 -0.23
N LEU A 23 7.09 10.63 0.21
CA LEU A 23 7.80 10.30 1.46
C LEU A 23 9.24 10.81 1.47
N LYS A 24 9.90 10.91 0.30
CA LYS A 24 11.27 11.42 0.19
C LYS A 24 11.41 12.83 0.73
N GLU A 25 10.41 13.67 0.50
CA GLU A 25 10.42 15.09 0.89
C GLU A 25 10.05 15.27 2.37
N HIS A 26 9.04 14.54 2.84
CA HIS A 26 8.54 14.68 4.21
C HIS A 26 9.35 13.89 5.24
N TYR A 27 9.80 12.68 4.90
CA TYR A 27 10.44 11.73 5.81
C TYR A 27 11.55 10.93 5.10
N PRO A 28 12.69 11.56 4.73
CA PRO A 28 13.72 10.94 3.90
C PRO A 28 14.32 9.65 4.49
N LYS A 29 14.39 9.54 5.82
CA LYS A 29 14.84 8.30 6.48
C LYS A 29 13.84 7.15 6.26
N LEU A 30 12.55 7.42 6.46
CA LEU A 30 11.49 6.43 6.25
C LEU A 30 11.39 6.04 4.77
N TYR A 31 11.56 7.00 3.86
CA TYR A 31 11.67 6.73 2.43
C TYR A 31 12.73 5.68 2.12
N ASN A 32 13.95 5.83 2.64
CA ASN A 32 15.04 4.87 2.39
C ASN A 32 14.72 3.48 2.96
N GLU A 33 14.08 3.41 4.13
CA GLU A 33 13.62 2.14 4.73
C GLU A 33 12.58 1.45 3.83
N GLU A 34 11.59 2.21 3.34
CA GLU A 34 10.52 1.70 2.48
C GLU A 34 11.02 1.33 1.06
N LEU A 35 12.01 2.06 0.54
CA LEU A 35 12.66 1.79 -0.74
C LEU A 35 13.32 0.41 -0.77
N SER A 36 13.81 -0.07 0.38
CA SER A 36 14.47 -1.38 0.50
C SER A 36 13.59 -2.57 0.07
N LYS A 37 12.25 -2.42 0.11
CA LYS A 37 11.28 -3.44 -0.35
C LYS A 37 11.37 -3.73 -1.85
N TYR A 38 11.94 -2.79 -2.60
CA TYR A 38 12.10 -2.85 -4.04
C TYR A 38 13.51 -3.27 -4.46
N LYS A 39 14.39 -3.65 -3.52
CA LYS A 39 15.73 -4.14 -3.85
C LYS A 39 15.64 -5.34 -4.81
N GLY A 40 16.36 -5.28 -5.94
CA GLY A 40 16.30 -6.25 -7.04
C GLY A 40 15.10 -6.10 -7.99
N ARG A 41 14.24 -5.11 -7.75
CA ARG A 41 13.05 -4.76 -8.55
C ARG A 41 12.88 -3.24 -8.65
N GLU A 42 13.99 -2.50 -8.67
CA GLU A 42 14.00 -1.04 -8.61
C GLU A 42 13.35 -0.38 -9.82
N HIS A 43 13.34 -1.09 -10.97
CA HIS A 43 12.69 -0.63 -12.19
C HIS A 43 11.19 -0.39 -12.02
N ILE A 44 10.51 -1.16 -11.15
CA ILE A 44 9.06 -1.05 -10.90
C ILE A 44 8.68 0.37 -10.46
N LEU A 45 9.55 1.06 -9.72
CA LEU A 45 9.28 2.43 -9.27
C LEU A 45 9.20 3.45 -10.40
N LYS A 46 9.72 3.10 -11.58
CA LYS A 46 9.67 3.92 -12.80
C LYS A 46 8.57 3.46 -13.76
N ASP A 47 7.87 2.37 -13.46
CA ASP A 47 6.78 1.90 -14.29
C ASP A 47 5.60 2.86 -14.18
N LYS A 48 4.97 3.13 -15.33
CA LYS A 48 3.74 3.93 -15.40
C LYS A 48 2.54 3.03 -15.19
N ILE A 49 1.57 3.53 -14.43
CA ILE A 49 0.22 2.98 -14.34
C ILE A 49 -0.61 3.64 -15.44
N PRO A 50 -0.92 2.96 -16.57
CA PRO A 50 -1.41 3.65 -17.77
C PRO A 50 -2.73 4.39 -17.56
N ILE A 51 -3.67 3.79 -16.82
CA ILE A 51 -5.01 4.35 -16.58
C ILE A 51 -4.95 5.62 -15.71
N LEU A 52 -3.93 5.73 -14.84
CA LEU A 52 -3.76 6.87 -13.93
C LEU A 52 -2.73 7.88 -14.45
N ASN A 53 -1.97 7.52 -15.49
CA ASN A 53 -0.87 8.31 -16.05
C ASN A 53 0.13 8.82 -14.99
N CYS A 54 0.44 7.98 -14.00
CA CYS A 54 1.38 8.28 -12.92
C CYS A 54 2.38 7.12 -12.74
N LEU A 55 3.45 7.33 -11.97
CA LEU A 55 4.39 6.26 -11.64
C LEU A 55 3.85 5.36 -10.53
N TRP A 56 4.37 4.13 -10.47
CA TRP A 56 4.09 3.20 -9.38
C TRP A 56 4.38 3.81 -7.99
N GLY A 57 5.47 4.56 -7.87
CA GLY A 57 5.85 5.24 -6.62
C GLY A 57 4.97 6.43 -6.22
N GLU A 58 4.03 6.84 -7.06
CA GLU A 58 3.18 8.03 -6.86
C GLU A 58 1.77 7.71 -6.36
N VAL A 59 1.46 6.43 -6.11
CA VAL A 59 0.14 6.01 -5.63
C VAL A 59 0.20 5.37 -4.25
N LEU A 60 -0.95 5.37 -3.58
CA LEU A 60 -1.24 4.48 -2.45
C LEU A 60 -1.99 3.26 -2.98
N HIS A 61 -1.56 2.07 -2.56
CA HIS A 61 -2.16 0.82 -3.01
C HIS A 61 -3.22 0.35 -2.01
N PHE A 62 -4.44 0.13 -2.51
CA PHE A 62 -5.54 -0.41 -1.73
C PHE A 62 -6.00 -1.74 -2.32
N SER A 63 -6.49 -2.63 -1.47
CA SER A 63 -7.18 -3.85 -1.87
C SER A 63 -8.68 -3.63 -1.83
N ILE A 64 -9.41 -4.09 -2.85
CA ILE A 64 -10.87 -4.22 -2.84
C ILE A 64 -11.32 -5.51 -2.13
N VAL A 65 -10.41 -6.47 -1.97
CA VAL A 65 -10.67 -7.76 -1.34
C VAL A 65 -10.42 -7.65 0.16
N ASN A 66 -11.34 -8.18 0.97
CA ASN A 66 -11.18 -8.24 2.41
C ASN A 66 -9.90 -9.04 2.77
N PRO A 67 -9.02 -8.50 3.62
CA PRO A 67 -7.77 -9.17 4.03
C PRO A 67 -7.98 -10.59 4.53
N SER A 68 -9.06 -10.88 5.25
CA SER A 68 -9.36 -12.24 5.73
C SER A 68 -9.46 -13.25 4.60
N ASN A 69 -10.04 -12.85 3.46
CA ASN A 69 -10.18 -13.71 2.28
C ASN A 69 -8.82 -13.93 1.62
N ILE A 70 -7.99 -12.89 1.52
CA ILE A 70 -6.62 -12.98 0.99
C ILE A 70 -5.81 -13.99 1.82
N TYR A 71 -5.82 -13.86 3.15
CA TYR A 71 -5.07 -14.77 4.02
C TYR A 71 -5.64 -16.19 4.02
N SER A 72 -6.95 -16.39 3.83
CA SER A 72 -7.52 -17.74 3.66
C SER A 72 -6.98 -18.39 2.40
N ALA A 73 -7.08 -17.71 1.26
CA ALA A 73 -6.61 -18.21 -0.02
C ALA A 73 -5.10 -18.51 0.00
N LEU A 74 -4.30 -17.66 0.66
CA LEU A 74 -2.86 -17.90 0.81
C LEU A 74 -2.58 -19.17 1.63
N ARG A 75 -3.31 -19.40 2.74
CA ARG A 75 -3.15 -20.63 3.54
C ARG A 75 -3.58 -21.87 2.78
N GLU A 76 -4.69 -21.79 2.06
CA GLU A 76 -5.16 -22.87 1.18
C GLU A 76 -4.13 -23.22 0.10
N ALA A 77 -3.41 -22.22 -0.42
CA ALA A 77 -2.29 -22.40 -1.35
C ALA A 77 -0.98 -22.88 -0.68
N GLY A 78 -1.00 -23.26 0.60
CA GLY A 78 0.16 -23.79 1.33
C GLY A 78 1.07 -22.74 1.97
N SER A 79 0.67 -21.47 1.99
CA SER A 79 1.45 -20.41 2.62
C SER A 79 1.47 -20.53 4.14
N LYS A 80 2.67 -20.48 4.74
CA LYS A 80 2.88 -20.53 6.20
C LYS A 80 2.82 -19.14 6.86
N ILE A 81 2.08 -18.19 6.28
CA ILE A 81 1.99 -16.83 6.83
C ILE A 81 1.44 -16.90 8.26
N GLN A 82 2.23 -16.36 9.18
CA GLN A 82 1.92 -16.26 10.60
C GLN A 82 1.92 -14.79 11.03
N GLY A 83 1.23 -14.51 12.13
CA GLY A 83 1.18 -13.18 12.73
C GLY A 83 -0.15 -12.45 12.48
N LYS A 84 -0.44 -11.49 13.36
CA LYS A 84 -1.63 -10.65 13.28
C LYS A 84 -1.27 -9.37 12.53
N THR A 85 -1.92 -9.12 11.40
CA THR A 85 -1.81 -7.84 10.69
C THR A 85 -3.05 -6.99 10.95
N LYS A 86 -2.84 -5.67 11.09
CA LYS A 86 -3.93 -4.71 11.20
C LYS A 86 -4.19 -4.10 9.83
N TRP A 87 -5.45 -3.80 9.55
CA TRP A 87 -5.89 -3.22 8.28
C TRP A 87 -6.88 -2.09 8.53
N TYR A 88 -6.74 -1.01 7.78
CA TYR A 88 -7.80 -0.02 7.66
C TYR A 88 -8.91 -0.57 6.76
N LYS A 89 -10.16 -0.37 7.18
CA LYS A 89 -11.35 -0.60 6.37
C LYS A 89 -11.96 0.75 6.06
N ILE A 90 -11.87 1.16 4.80
CA ILE A 90 -12.13 2.53 4.35
C ILE A 90 -13.38 2.50 3.48
N ASP A 91 -14.34 3.36 3.80
CA ASP A 91 -15.45 3.64 2.90
C ASP A 91 -14.94 4.55 1.77
N PRO A 92 -14.93 4.09 0.50
CA PRO A 92 -14.45 4.88 -0.62
C PRO A 92 -15.17 6.23 -0.78
N LYS A 93 -16.40 6.35 -0.25
CA LYS A 93 -17.16 7.62 -0.27
C LYS A 93 -16.53 8.71 0.61
N LYS A 94 -15.60 8.36 1.49
CA LYS A 94 -14.86 9.32 2.33
C LYS A 94 -13.68 9.97 1.61
N PHE A 95 -13.29 9.46 0.44
CA PHE A 95 -12.28 10.13 -0.36
C PHE A 95 -12.89 11.39 -1.00
N GLU A 96 -12.18 12.50 -0.85
CA GLU A 96 -12.51 13.71 -1.60
C GLU A 96 -12.32 13.43 -3.09
N LYS A 97 -13.31 13.82 -3.90
CA LYS A 97 -13.17 13.76 -5.34
C LYS A 97 -12.24 14.89 -5.76
N ILE A 98 -11.02 14.55 -6.13
CA ILE A 98 -10.16 15.46 -6.88
C ILE A 98 -10.77 15.54 -8.28
N ARG A 99 -11.33 16.70 -8.63
CA ARG A 99 -11.88 17.00 -9.96
C ARG A 99 -10.77 17.36 -10.92
#